data_AF-A0A3A3D9J2-F1
#
_entry.id   AF-A0A3A3D9J2-F1
#
_cell.length_a   1.000
_cell.length_b   1.000
_cell.length_c   1.000
_cell.angle_alpha   90.00
_cell.angle_beta   90.00
_cell.angle_gamma   90.00
#
_symmetry.space_group_name_H-M   'P 1'
#
loop_
_entity.id
_entity.type
_entity.pdbx_description
1 polymer ?
#
loop_
_entity_poly.entity_id
_entity_poly.type
_entity_poly.pdbx_seq_one_letter_code
_entity_poly.pdbx_strand_id
1 'polypeptide(L)' 'MKKSMLATIVAGGIVVLTYAAHSYASSDYFTYKIYGYYDSAGSQVGTYYRPCFGRMGKLTGEKTSVKRLIESGTCR' A
#
# COMPACT_ATOMS: atom_id res chain seq x y z
N MET A 1 44.35 25.29 27.97
CA MET A 1 43.84 25.68 26.63
C MET A 1 43.70 24.44 25.77
N LYS A 2 42.66 24.38 24.92
CA LYS A 2 42.26 23.32 23.95
C LYS A 2 41.29 22.28 24.53
N LYS A 3 40.11 21.97 23.96
CA LYS A 3 39.38 22.45 22.78
C LYS A 3 37.91 22.06 23.00
N SER A 4 36.98 23.02 22.91
CA SER A 4 35.57 22.76 22.64
C SER A 4 35.43 22.07 21.30
N MET A 5 34.69 20.96 21.24
CA MET A 5 34.04 20.54 19.99
C MET A 5 32.91 19.55 20.29
N LEU A 6 31.89 20.00 21.03
CA LEU A 6 30.54 19.41 20.97
C LEU A 6 29.73 20.21 19.94
N ALA A 7 29.93 19.90 18.68
CA ALA A 7 29.09 20.25 17.53
C ALA A 7 29.58 19.30 16.44
N THR A 8 28.83 18.30 15.99
CA THR A 8 27.67 18.47 15.11
C THR A 8 27.04 17.09 14.92
N ILE A 9 26.02 16.74 15.71
CA ILE A 9 25.15 15.58 15.45
C ILE A 9 23.70 16.07 15.43
N VAL A 10 23.43 17.15 14.69
CA VAL A 10 22.07 17.63 14.42
C VAL A 10 22.01 18.16 12.99
N ALA A 11 22.39 17.33 12.03
CA ALA A 11 22.22 17.63 10.61
C ALA A 11 21.97 16.38 9.74
N GLY A 12 22.32 15.18 10.21
CA GLY A 12 22.04 13.93 9.50
C GLY A 12 20.71 13.26 9.85
N GLY A 13 20.09 13.61 10.98
CA GLY A 13 18.93 12.89 11.53
C GLY A 13 17.57 13.23 10.91
N ILE A 14 17.46 14.32 10.16
CA ILE A 14 16.15 14.83 9.67
C ILE A 14 15.91 14.47 8.19
N VAL A 15 16.94 14.14 7.41
CA VAL A 15 16.80 13.93 5.95
C VAL A 15 16.37 12.51 5.56
N VAL A 16 16.44 11.54 6.49
CA VAL A 16 16.16 10.11 6.17
C VAL A 16 14.68 9.73 6.31
N LEU A 17 13.83 10.58 6.89
CA LEU A 17 12.43 10.25 7.16
C LEU A 17 11.45 10.67 6.04
N THR A 18 11.86 11.48 5.06
CA THR A 18 10.94 12.04 4.05
C THR A 18 10.91 11.31 2.71
N TYR A 19 11.87 10.41 2.43
CA TYR A 19 11.93 9.72 1.12
C TYR A 19 11.15 8.41 1.04
N ALA A 20 10.72 7.82 2.17
CA ALA A 20 9.97 6.57 2.15
C ALA A 20 8.45 6.75 1.97
N ALA A 21 7.93 7.98 2.10
CA ALA A 21 6.48 8.24 2.07
C ALA A 21 5.92 8.51 0.66
N HIS A 22 6.75 8.83 -0.34
CA HIS A 22 6.27 9.28 -1.66
C HIS A 22 6.09 8.18 -2.71
N SER A 23 6.43 6.93 -2.42
CA SER A 23 6.41 5.86 -3.43
C SER A 23 5.16 4.98 -3.39
N TYR A 24 4.34 5.06 -2.33
CA TYR A 24 3.19 4.17 -2.16
C TYR A 24 1.89 4.70 -2.78
N ALA A 25 1.75 6.03 -2.94
CA ALA A 25 0.56 6.62 -3.53
C ALA A 25 0.52 6.45 -5.06
N SER A 26 1.68 6.51 -5.72
CA SER A 26 1.79 6.56 -7.18
C SER A 26 1.54 5.19 -7.83
N SER A 27 2.05 4.11 -7.23
CA SER A 27 1.91 2.75 -7.78
C SER A 27 0.47 2.25 -7.70
N ASP A 28 -0.23 2.52 -6.59
CA ASP A 28 -1.63 2.12 -6.41
C ASP A 28 -2.61 2.97 -7.24
N TYR A 29 -2.20 4.15 -7.71
CA TYR A 29 -3.03 4.98 -8.60
C TYR A 29 -3.15 4.37 -10.00
N PHE A 30 -2.08 3.77 -10.54
CA PHE A 30 -2.10 3.14 -11.87
C PHE A 30 -2.32 1.63 -11.81
N THR A 31 -2.52 1.04 -10.64
CA THR A 31 -2.66 -0.41 -10.50
C THR A 31 -4.09 -0.80 -10.16
N TYR A 32 -4.70 -1.70 -10.94
CA TYR A 32 -5.93 -2.37 -10.55
C TYR A 32 -5.59 -3.63 -9.77
N LYS A 33 -6.47 -4.00 -8.84
CA LYS A 33 -6.34 -5.23 -8.04
C LYS A 33 -7.69 -5.93 -7.93
N ILE A 34 -7.70 -7.23 -8.18
CA ILE A 34 -8.85 -8.11 -7.94
C ILE A 34 -8.52 -8.97 -6.74
N TYR A 35 -9.40 -8.94 -5.75
CA TYR A 35 -9.28 -9.74 -4.54
C TYR A 35 -10.44 -10.72 -4.42
N GLY A 36 -10.16 -11.95 -4.01
CA GLY A 36 -11.17 -12.92 -3.61
C GLY A 36 -11.42 -12.86 -2.10
N TYR A 37 -12.67 -13.04 -1.71
CA TYR A 37 -13.08 -13.30 -0.33
C TYR A 37 -13.49 -14.76 -0.20
N TYR A 38 -12.95 -15.44 0.82
CA TYR A 38 -13.13 -16.86 1.03
C TYR A 38 -13.81 -17.12 2.37
N ASP A 39 -14.66 -18.13 2.42
CA ASP A 39 -15.26 -18.62 3.67
C ASP A 39 -14.27 -19.48 4.47
N SER A 40 -14.74 -20.01 5.62
CA SER A 40 -13.95 -20.90 6.48
C SER A 40 -13.66 -22.27 5.85
N ALA A 41 -14.45 -22.70 4.86
CA ALA A 41 -14.23 -23.93 4.11
C ALA A 41 -13.24 -23.74 2.94
N GLY A 42 -12.85 -22.49 2.64
CA GLY A 42 -11.93 -22.15 1.55
C GLY A 42 -12.62 -21.91 0.21
N SER A 43 -13.95 -21.83 0.17
CA SER A 43 -14.70 -21.50 -1.04
C SER A 43 -14.73 -19.99 -1.26
N GLN A 44 -14.62 -19.54 -2.51
CA GLN A 44 -14.72 -18.12 -2.84
C GLN A 44 -16.20 -17.68 -2.79
N VAL A 45 -16.52 -16.76 -1.88
CA VAL A 45 -17.88 -16.25 -1.63
C VAL A 45 -18.06 -14.79 -2.06
N GLY A 46 -16.96 -14.10 -2.37
CA GLY A 46 -17.02 -12.75 -2.90
C GLY A 46 -15.77 -12.32 -3.64
N THR A 47 -15.86 -11.16 -4.28
CA THR A 47 -14.78 -10.58 -5.07
C THR A 47 -14.82 -9.07 -4.96
N TYR A 48 -13.66 -8.45 -4.75
CA TYR A 48 -13.51 -7.00 -4.73
C TYR A 48 -12.54 -6.54 -5.80
N TYR A 49 -13.06 -5.72 -6.71
CA TYR A 49 -12.28 -5.04 -7.72
C TYR A 49 -11.93 -3.64 -7.24
N ARG A 50 -10.64 -3.37 -7.08
CA ARG A 50 -10.08 -2.03 -6.89
C ARG A 50 -9.60 -1.51 -8.25
N PRO A 51 -10.32 -0.58 -8.87
CA PRO A 51 -9.90 0.02 -10.13
C PRO A 51 -8.73 0.98 -9.95
N CYS A 52 -8.08 1.30 -11.08
CA CYS A 52 -7.09 2.36 -11.16
C CYS A 52 -7.72 3.76 -10.98
N PHE A 53 -6.85 4.77 -10.98
CA PHE A 53 -7.13 6.20 -10.99
C PHE A 53 -7.92 6.67 -9.78
N GLY A 54 -7.76 6.01 -8.64
CA GLY A 54 -8.47 6.33 -7.40
C GLY A 54 -9.98 6.15 -7.49
N ARG A 55 -10.49 5.37 -8.47
CA ARG A 55 -11.92 5.11 -8.62
C ARG A 55 -12.44 4.24 -7.48
N MET A 56 -13.73 4.34 -7.18
CA MET A 56 -14.36 3.54 -6.13
C MET A 56 -14.33 2.05 -6.50
N GLY A 57 -13.89 1.22 -5.56
CA GLY A 57 -13.89 -0.22 -5.74
C GLY A 57 -15.29 -0.82 -5.67
N LYS A 58 -15.48 -1.96 -6.34
CA LYS A 58 -16.75 -2.68 -6.37
C LYS A 58 -16.60 -4.04 -5.70
N LEU A 59 -17.45 -4.29 -4.70
CA LEU A 59 -17.63 -5.61 -4.11
C LEU A 59 -18.76 -6.34 -4.83
N THR A 60 -18.58 -7.63 -5.09
CA THR A 60 -19.62 -8.55 -5.56
C THR A 60 -19.61 -9.77 -4.64
N GLY A 61 -20.78 -10.21 -4.17
CA GLY A 61 -20.89 -11.30 -3.19
C GLY A 61 -20.59 -10.86 -1.75
N GLU A 62 -20.07 -11.78 -0.95
CA GLU A 62 -19.85 -11.58 0.49
C GLU A 62 -18.42 -11.11 0.81
N LYS A 63 -18.31 -10.18 1.76
CA LYS A 63 -17.02 -9.75 2.30
C LYS A 63 -16.71 -10.56 3.56
N THR A 64 -15.66 -11.37 3.51
CA THR A 64 -15.16 -12.12 4.67
C THR A 64 -13.86 -11.52 5.21
N SER A 65 -13.36 -12.06 6.31
CA SER A 65 -12.04 -11.72 6.86
C SER A 65 -10.89 -12.26 6.01
N VAL A 66 -11.11 -13.36 5.28
CA VAL A 66 -10.09 -14.00 4.43
C VAL A 66 -10.09 -13.38 3.04
N LYS A 67 -9.23 -12.38 2.86
CA LYS A 67 -9.02 -11.67 1.59
C LYS A 67 -7.71 -12.11 0.94
N ARG A 68 -7.74 -12.52 -0.33
CA ARG A 68 -6.53 -12.89 -1.10
C ARG A 68 -6.47 -12.13 -2.42
N LEU A 69 -5.26 -11.74 -2.84
CA LEU A 69 -5.04 -11.15 -4.16
C LEU A 69 -5.19 -12.26 -5.21
N ILE A 70 -6.09 -12.06 -6.17
CA ILE A 70 -6.27 -12.95 -7.32
C ILE A 70 -5.42 -12.45 -8.48
N GLU A 71 -5.56 -11.15 -8.79
CA GLU A 71 -4.91 -10.54 -9.94
C GLU A 71 -4.57 -9.08 -9.65
N SER A 72 -3.49 -8.60 -10.25
CA SER A 72 -3.18 -7.18 -10.31
C SER A 72 -2.51 -6.84 -11.63
N GLY A 73 -2.76 -5.63 -12.12
CA GLY A 73 -2.11 -5.13 -13.33
C GLY A 73 -2.09 -3.61 -13.37
N THR A 74 -1.33 -3.07 -14.31
CA THR A 74 -1.17 -1.63 -14.49
C THR A 74 -2.11 -1.13 -15.60
N CYS A 75 -2.94 -0.14 -15.29
CA CYS A 75 -3.70 0.58 -16.29
C CYS A 75 -2.79 1.50 -17.11
N ARG A 76 -3.14 1.68 -18.39
CA ARG A 76 -2.51 2.64 -19.29
C ARG A 76 -3.42 3.84 -19.49
#